data_AF-A0A3A9JIJ3-F1
#
_entry.id   AF-A0A3A9JIJ3-F1
#
_cell.length_a   1.000
_cell.length_b   1.000
_cell.length_c   1.000
_cell.angle_alpha   90.00
_cell.angle_beta   90.00
_cell.angle_gamma   90.00
#
_symmetry.space_group_name_H-M   'P 1'
#
loop_
_entity.id
_entity.type
_entity.pdbx_description
1 polymer ?
#
loop_
_entity_poly.entity_id
_entity_poly.type
_entity_poly.pdbx_seq_one_letter_code
_entity_poly.pdbx_strand_id
1 'polypeptide(L)' 'MINSRPIDVAGRFVGVAVSHATGWRFRAVDPVVDDLDGATFPTPAEAARVARLVAARTQDWAQPPGTASTH' A
#
# COMPACT_ATOMS: atom_id res chain seq x y z
N MET A 1 20.27 -13.57 -4.08
CA MET A 1 19.84 -13.12 -2.74
C MET A 1 18.50 -12.40 -2.92
N ILE A 2 17.44 -12.86 -2.27
CA ILE A 2 16.12 -12.21 -2.33
C ILE A 2 16.13 -11.12 -1.25
N ASN A 3 15.88 -9.88 -1.64
CA ASN A 3 15.81 -8.72 -0.76
C ASN A 3 14.34 -8.33 -0.59
N SER A 4 13.85 -8.28 0.64
CA SER A 4 12.47 -7.88 0.94
C SER A 4 12.49 -6.64 1.81
N ARG A 5 11.65 -5.66 1.46
CA ARG A 5 11.48 -4.42 2.21
C ARG A 5 10.03 -4.33 2.72
N PRO A 6 9.81 -4.30 4.05
CA PRO A 6 8.49 -4.03 4.60
C PRO A 6 8.04 -2.61 4.24
N ILE A 7 6.74 -2.45 4.03
CA ILE A 7 6.10 -1.18 3.70
C ILE A 7 5.02 -0.92 4.75
N ASP A 8 5.24 0.14 5.51
CA ASP A 8 4.33 0.67 6.51
C ASP A 8 3.74 2.00 6.04
N VAL A 9 2.43 2.16 6.21
CA VAL A 9 1.69 3.39 5.89
C VAL A 9 1.01 3.88 7.15
N ALA A 10 1.36 5.10 7.59
CA ALA A 10 0.83 5.72 8.80
C ALA A 10 0.95 4.82 10.07
N GLY A 11 2.04 4.05 10.17
CA GLY A 11 2.28 3.12 11.28
C GLY A 11 1.54 1.78 11.17
N ARG A 12 0.82 1.54 10.07
CA ARG A 12 0.19 0.25 9.75
C ARG A 12 1.03 -0.50 8.73
N PHE A 13 1.40 -1.73 9.03
CA PHE A 13 2.03 -2.61 8.07
C PHE A 13 1.02 -3.00 6.99
N VAL A 14 1.28 -2.62 5.74
CA VAL A 14 0.34 -2.85 4.63
C VAL A 14 0.81 -3.92 3.64
N GLY A 15 2.12 -4.17 3.57
CA GLY A 15 2.67 -5.15 2.64
C GLY A 15 4.20 -5.17 2.59
N VAL A 16 4.73 -5.96 1.67
CA VAL A 16 6.18 -6.11 1.44
C VAL A 16 6.53 -5.96 -0.02
N ALA A 17 7.59 -5.21 -0.32
CA ALA A 17 8.21 -5.20 -1.64
C ALA A 17 9.34 -6.22 -1.69
N VAL A 18 9.24 -7.20 -2.59
CA VAL A 18 10.21 -8.26 -2.78
C VAL A 18 10.99 -8.01 -4.06
N SER A 19 12.32 -8.02 -3.98
CA SER A 19 13.20 -7.89 -5.14
C SER A 19 12.99 -9.09 -6.07
N HIS A 20 12.73 -8.80 -7.33
CA HIS A 20 12.47 -9.73 -8.41
C HIS A 20 13.43 -9.46 -9.57
N ALA A 21 13.50 -10.37 -10.55
CA ALA A 21 14.50 -10.34 -11.63
C ALA A 21 14.54 -9.01 -12.42
N THR A 22 13.41 -8.30 -12.49
CA THR A 22 13.24 -7.07 -13.27
C THR A 22 12.75 -5.88 -12.45
N GLY A 23 12.71 -5.98 -11.11
CA GLY A 23 12.18 -4.90 -10.26
C GLY A 23 11.79 -5.36 -8.87
N TRP A 24 10.76 -4.75 -8.31
CA TRP A 24 10.24 -4.98 -6.96
C TRP A 24 8.77 -5.34 -7.03
N ARG A 25 8.44 -6.60 -6.73
CA ARG A 25 7.06 -7.07 -6.67
C ARG A 25 6.47 -6.73 -5.32
N PHE A 26 5.35 -6.02 -5.31
CA PHE A 26 4.59 -5.74 -4.09
C PHE A 26 3.70 -6.94 -3.75
N ARG A 27 3.68 -7.29 -2.46
CA ARG A 27 2.76 -8.27 -1.89
C ARG A 27 1.89 -7.54 -0.87
N ALA A 28 0.59 -7.48 -1.14
CA ALA A 28 -0.36 -6.91 -0.21
C ALA A 28 -0.55 -7.87 0.97
N VAL A 29 -0.59 -7.30 2.18
CA VAL A 29 -1.01 -8.02 3.39
C VAL A 29 -2.32 -7.42 3.90
N ASP A 30 -2.55 -6.15 3.61
CA ASP A 30 -3.73 -5.43 4.01
C ASP A 30 -4.73 -5.26 2.85
N PRO A 31 -6.04 -5.51 3.05
CA PRO A 31 -7.06 -5.33 2.02
C PRO A 31 -7.09 -3.91 1.42
N VAL A 32 -6.65 -2.89 2.18
CA VAL A 32 -6.63 -1.51 1.68
C VAL A 32 -5.64 -1.29 0.54
N VAL A 33 -4.68 -2.19 0.35
CA VAL A 33 -3.69 -2.18 -0.75
C VAL A 33 -3.76 -3.45 -1.59
N ASP A 34 -4.87 -4.20 -1.53
CA ASP A 34 -5.05 -5.44 -2.30
C ASP A 34 -4.93 -5.20 -3.81
N ASP A 35 -5.37 -4.02 -4.28
CA ASP A 35 -5.18 -3.55 -5.66
C ASP A 35 -3.71 -3.50 -6.11
N LEU A 36 -2.75 -3.47 -5.18
CA LEU A 36 -1.32 -3.47 -5.45
C LEU A 36 -0.69 -4.86 -5.37
N ASP A 37 -1.43 -5.90 -4.98
CA ASP A 37 -0.88 -7.25 -4.91
C ASP A 37 -0.40 -7.73 -6.28
N GLY A 38 0.87 -8.14 -6.34
CA GLY A 38 1.50 -8.59 -7.59
C GLY A 38 1.96 -7.47 -8.52
N ALA A 39 1.68 -6.20 -8.21
CA ALA A 39 2.22 -5.08 -8.96
C ALA A 39 3.75 -5.05 -8.88
N THR A 40 4.40 -4.70 -9.99
CA THR A 40 5.87 -4.62 -10.06
C THR A 40 6.30 -3.18 -10.25
N PHE A 41 7.21 -2.72 -9.40
CA PHE A 41 7.75 -1.37 -9.38
C PHE A 41 9.25 -1.38 -9.68
N PRO A 42 9.79 -0.32 -10.30
CA PRO A 42 11.23 -0.25 -10.57
C PRO A 42 12.05 -0.04 -9.29
N THR A 43 11.46 0.62 -8.27
CA THR A 43 12.13 0.88 -6.99
C THR A 43 11.20 0.58 -5.80
N PRO A 44 11.75 0.20 -4.63
CA PRO A 44 10.95 -0.01 -3.43
C PRO A 44 10.35 1.29 -2.88
N ALA A 45 10.99 2.43 -3.14
CA ALA A 45 10.46 3.75 -2.77
C ALA A 45 9.18 4.08 -3.55
N GLU A 46 9.11 3.68 -4.81
CA GLU A 46 7.92 3.85 -5.64
C GLU A 46 6.77 2.95 -5.17
N ALA A 47 7.07 1.68 -4.87
CA ALA A 47 6.09 0.77 -4.26
C ALA A 47 5.48 1.36 -2.98
N ALA A 48 6.31 1.93 -2.10
CA ALA A 48 5.84 2.59 -0.87
C ALA A 48 5.03 3.87 -1.15
N ARG A 49 5.38 4.64 -2.19
CA ARG A 49 4.61 5.82 -2.59
C ARG A 49 3.22 5.44 -3.09
N VAL A 50 3.12 4.44 -3.95
CA VAL A 50 1.83 3.99 -4.48
C VAL A 50 0.99 3.35 -3.37
N ALA A 51 1.58 2.54 -2.49
CA ALA A 51 0.89 1.98 -1.32
C ALA A 51 0.25 3.06 -0.44
N ARG A 52 0.96 4.18 -0.22
CA ARG A 52 0.39 5.34 0.51
C ARG A 52 -0.78 5.98 -0.22
N LEU A 53 -0.71 6.13 -1.54
CA LEU A 53 -1.77 6.72 -2.35
C LEU A 53 -3.04 5.85 -2.35
N VAL A 54 -2.87 4.53 -2.50
CA VAL A 54 -3.99 3.59 -2.49
C VAL A 54 -4.61 3.51 -1.10
N ALA A 55 -3.79 3.40 -0.04
CA ALA A 55 -4.30 3.40 1.33
C ALA A 55 -5.08 4.69 1.66
N ALA A 56 -4.57 5.86 1.29
CA ALA A 56 -5.29 7.13 1.49
C ALA A 56 -6.63 7.15 0.74
N ARG A 57 -6.64 6.73 -0.53
CA ARG A 57 -7.86 6.63 -1.34
C ARG A 57 -8.90 5.69 -0.73
N THR A 58 -8.47 4.53 -0.22
CA THR A 58 -9.37 3.56 0.40
C THR A 58 -9.93 4.08 1.72
N GLN A 59 -9.14 4.83 2.50
CA GLN A 59 -9.63 5.50 3.71
C GLN A 59 -10.66 6.57 3.39
N ASP A 60 -10.43 7.37 2.35
CA ASP A 60 -11.40 8.37 1.88
C ASP A 60 -12.72 7.72 1.45
N TRP A 61 -12.67 6.53 0.82
CA TRP A 61 -13.86 5.77 0.43
C TRP A 61 -14.56 5.09 1.61
N ALA A 62 -13.80 4.62 2.60
CA ALA A 62 -14.34 3.96 3.80
C ALA A 62 -15.02 4.95 4.76
N GLN A 63 -14.74 6.25 4.64
CA GLN A 63 -15.46 7.30 5.34
C GLN A 63 -16.78 7.58 4.58
N PRO A 64 -17.96 7.13 5.07
CA PRO A 64 -19.22 7.52 4.44
C PRO A 64 -19.32 9.06 4.46
N PRO A 65 -19.78 9.70 3.37
CA PRO A 65 -20.08 11.12 3.39
C PRO A 65 -21.28 11.36 4.33
N GLY A 66 -20.99 11.71 5.59
CA GLY A 66 -21.98 12.26 6.50
C GLY A 66 -22.14 11.53 7.82
N THR A 67 -21.35 11.93 8.82
CA THR A 67 -21.87 12.22 10.17
C THR A 67 -21.08 13.40 10.75
N ALA A 68 -21.19 14.57 10.11
CA ALA A 68 -21.03 15.82 10.83
C ALA A 68 -22.32 16.00 11.65
N SER A 69 -22.41 15.32 12.79
CA SER A 69 -23.49 15.56 13.76
C SER A 69 -23.23 16.91 14.43
N THR A 70 -23.97 17.93 14.01
CA THR A 70 -24.23 19.11 14.83
C THR A 70 -24.96 18.69 16.09
N HIS A 71 -24.37 18.92 17.26
CA HIS A 71 -25.08 19.05 18.53
C HIS A 71 -24.32 19.95 19.49
#